data_AF-A0AAD8GXV5-F1
#
_entry.id   AF-A0AAD8GXV5-F1
#
_cell.length_a   1.000
_cell.length_b   1.000
_cell.length_c   1.000
_cell.angle_alpha   90.00
_cell.angle_beta   90.00
_cell.angle_gamma   90.00
#
_symmetry.space_group_name_H-M   'P 1'
#
loop_
_entity.id
_entity.type
_entity.pdbx_description
1 polymer ?
#
loop_
_entity_poly.entity_id
_entity_poly.type
_entity_poly.pdbx_seq_one_letter_code
_entity_poly.pdbx_strand_id
1 'polypeptide(L)'
;MCKVKRTSPLDELLHDQLRDFAMKASPQVVEVPYEVKFYKGRALQTCGVDPISLKDFPAKHLVYLKNMLRTSGFVTQEKTEVADMIQDYCIANITRYHQMKNRLKKVTTQPVRPSGITSESDRVLDKDLLEALEEGDMMDEDN
;
A
#
# COMPACT_ATOMS: atom_id res chain seq x y z
N MET A 1 48.80 5.70 -6.40
CA MET A 1 47.50 5.76 -7.11
C MET A 1 46.66 4.55 -6.71
N CYS A 2 45.74 4.71 -5.77
CA CYS A 2 44.78 3.66 -5.41
C CYS A 2 43.76 3.51 -6.55
N LYS A 3 43.81 2.38 -7.25
CA LYS A 3 42.75 1.98 -8.19
C LYS A 3 41.51 1.66 -7.36
N VAL A 4 40.54 2.58 -7.35
CA VAL A 4 39.21 2.36 -6.78
C VAL A 4 38.56 1.22 -7.56
N LYS A 5 38.46 0.03 -6.95
CA LYS A 5 37.67 -1.08 -7.48
C LYS A 5 36.18 -0.73 -7.31
N ARG A 6 35.58 -0.16 -8.35
CA ARG A 6 34.13 0.01 -8.48
C ARG A 6 33.51 -1.32 -8.94
N THR A 7 33.18 -2.19 -8.01
CA THR A 7 32.43 -3.43 -8.31
C THR A 7 31.46 -3.76 -7.18
N SER A 8 30.58 -2.82 -6.80
CA SER A 8 29.18 -3.21 -6.63
C SER A 8 28.45 -2.61 -7.83
N PRO A 9 27.89 -3.44 -8.73
CA PRO A 9 27.16 -2.95 -9.88
C PRO A 9 25.97 -2.16 -9.35
N LEU A 10 25.77 -0.96 -9.90
CA LEU A 10 24.64 -0.07 -9.57
C LEU A 10 23.30 -0.82 -9.46
N ASP A 11 23.16 -1.89 -10.24
CA ASP A 11 22.04 -2.81 -10.27
C ASP A 11 21.76 -3.50 -8.92
N GLU A 12 22.79 -3.89 -8.16
CA GLU A 12 22.61 -4.50 -6.83
C GLU A 12 22.06 -3.48 -5.83
N LEU A 13 22.57 -2.25 -5.89
CA LEU A 13 22.11 -1.17 -5.02
C LEU A 13 20.67 -0.74 -5.36
N LEU A 14 20.35 -0.64 -6.65
CA LEU A 14 18.99 -0.36 -7.12
C LEU A 14 18.03 -1.49 -6.71
N HIS A 15 18.45 -2.74 -6.88
CA HIS A 15 17.67 -3.91 -6.48
C HIS A 15 17.36 -3.87 -4.97
N ASP A 16 18.35 -3.59 -4.12
CA ASP A 16 18.15 -3.53 -2.68
C ASP A 16 17.24 -2.36 -2.27
N GLN A 17 17.37 -1.19 -2.90
CA GLN A 17 16.46 -0.08 -2.64
C GLN A 17 15.02 -0.38 -3.05
N LEU A 18 14.79 -0.90 -4.26
CA LEU A 18 13.45 -1.29 -4.72
C LEU A 18 12.84 -2.35 -3.80
N ARG A 19 13.65 -3.30 -3.31
CA ARG A 19 13.23 -4.31 -2.35
C ARG A 19 12.81 -3.67 -1.01
N ASP A 20 13.60 -2.74 -0.49
CA ASP A 20 13.29 -2.02 0.75
C ASP A 20 12.01 -1.20 0.62
N PHE A 21 11.79 -0.57 -0.54
CA PHE A 21 10.53 0.12 -0.83
C PHE A 21 9.34 -0.83 -0.89
N ALA A 22 9.49 -1.96 -1.61
CA ALA A 22 8.44 -2.98 -1.68
C ALA A 22 8.05 -3.53 -0.30
N MET A 23 9.03 -3.72 0.58
CA MET A 23 8.79 -4.19 1.95
C MET A 23 8.11 -3.17 2.86
N LYS A 24 8.22 -1.88 2.54
CA LYS A 24 7.52 -0.78 3.22
C LYS A 24 6.20 -0.44 2.53
N ALA A 25 5.89 -1.06 1.40
CA ALA A 25 4.68 -0.79 0.66
C ALA A 25 3.45 -1.14 1.51
N SER A 26 2.44 -0.27 1.40
CA SER A 26 1.17 -0.48 2.06
C SER A 26 0.43 -1.66 1.40
N PRO A 27 -0.28 -2.52 2.16
CA PRO A 27 -1.14 -3.53 1.58
C PRO A 27 -2.18 -2.87 0.68
N GLN A 28 -2.44 -3.49 -0.47
CA GLN A 28 -3.43 -3.02 -1.44
C GLN A 28 -4.62 -3.98 -1.43
N VAL A 29 -5.83 -3.41 -1.39
CA VAL A 29 -7.06 -4.14 -1.63
C VAL A 29 -7.37 -4.00 -3.11
N VAL A 30 -7.64 -5.13 -3.77
CA VAL A 30 -8.04 -5.19 -5.18
C VAL A 30 -9.49 -5.67 -5.20
N GLU A 31 -10.34 -4.98 -5.94
CA GLU A 31 -11.77 -5.30 -5.97
C GLU A 31 -12.11 -6.52 -6.83
N VAL A 32 -11.38 -6.71 -7.94
CA VAL A 32 -11.65 -7.77 -8.92
C VAL A 32 -10.35 -8.47 -9.31
N PRO A 33 -10.13 -9.73 -8.88
CA PRO A 33 -10.85 -10.45 -7.80
C PRO A 33 -10.66 -9.79 -6.42
N TYR A 34 -11.57 -10.05 -5.48
CA TYR A 34 -11.56 -9.41 -4.16
C TYR A 34 -10.44 -9.96 -3.27
N GLU A 35 -9.27 -9.31 -3.33
CA GLU A 35 -8.01 -9.82 -2.80
C GLU A 35 -7.19 -8.73 -2.10
N VAL A 36 -6.39 -9.15 -1.12
CA VAL A 36 -5.34 -8.31 -0.52
C VAL A 36 -3.98 -8.72 -1.04
N LYS A 37 -3.26 -7.76 -1.62
CA LYS A 37 -1.88 -7.91 -2.07
C LYS A 37 -0.94 -7.19 -1.12
N PHE A 38 0.07 -7.90 -0.62
CA PHE A 38 1.02 -7.34 0.32
C PHE A 38 2.37 -8.05 0.25
N TYR A 39 3.44 -7.36 0.61
CA TYR A 39 4.77 -7.98 0.69
C TYR A 39 5.00 -8.62 2.05
N LYS A 40 5.51 -9.85 2.04
CA LYS A 40 5.97 -10.54 3.25
C LYS A 40 7.36 -11.14 3.01
N GLY A 41 8.37 -10.54 3.63
CA GLY A 41 9.76 -10.99 3.53
C GLY A 41 10.39 -10.66 2.17
N ARG A 42 10.32 -11.58 1.20
CA ARG A 42 10.83 -11.35 -0.16
C ARG A 42 9.81 -11.67 -1.26
N ALA A 43 8.58 -11.99 -0.87
CA ALA A 43 7.53 -12.42 -1.78
C ALA A 43 6.32 -11.50 -1.69
N LEU A 44 5.74 -11.21 -2.85
CA LEU A 44 4.39 -10.69 -2.94
C LEU A 44 3.43 -11.83 -2.56
N GLN A 45 2.55 -11.56 -1.60
CA GLN A 45 1.50 -12.47 -1.18
C GLN A 45 0.15 -11.91 -1.59
N THR A 46 -0.72 -12.82 -2.04
CA THR A 46 -2.11 -12.55 -2.41
C THR A 46 -3.00 -13.37 -1.49
N CYS A 47 -3.99 -12.73 -0.89
CA CYS A 47 -4.99 -13.39 -0.05
C CYS A 47 -6.38 -13.04 -0.56
N GLY A 48 -7.14 -14.04 -1.01
CA GLY A 48 -8.57 -13.88 -1.27
C GLY A 48 -9.32 -13.57 0.01
N VAL A 49 -10.25 -12.61 -0.05
CA VAL A 49 -11.01 -12.12 1.11
C VAL A 49 -12.32 -12.90 1.31
N ASP A 50 -12.70 -13.74 0.35
CA ASP A 50 -13.89 -14.58 0.45
C ASP A 50 -13.79 -15.63 1.57
N PRO A 51 -14.88 -15.97 2.27
CA PRO A 51 -14.87 -16.95 3.36
C PRO A 51 -14.31 -18.33 2.95
N ILE A 52 -14.48 -18.71 1.69
CA ILE A 52 -13.96 -19.95 1.12
C ILE A 52 -12.43 -19.87 1.06
N SER A 53 -11.91 -18.80 0.45
CA SER A 53 -10.48 -18.55 0.28
C SER A 53 -9.76 -18.34 1.62
N LEU A 54 -10.40 -17.68 2.59
CA LEU A 54 -9.83 -17.44 3.92
C LEU A 54 -9.53 -18.73 4.70
N LYS A 55 -10.26 -19.82 4.42
CA LYS A 55 -10.04 -21.13 5.05
C LYS A 55 -8.69 -21.75 4.68
N ASP A 56 -8.16 -21.42 3.52
CA ASP A 56 -6.91 -21.99 3.03
C ASP A 56 -5.68 -21.35 3.70
N PHE A 57 -5.86 -20.22 4.40
CA PHE A 57 -4.78 -19.52 5.07
C PHE A 57 -4.64 -19.92 6.55
N PRO A 58 -3.41 -20.08 7.06
CA PRO A 58 -3.21 -20.40 8.46
C PRO A 58 -3.61 -19.23 9.36
N ALA A 59 -4.18 -19.52 10.54
CA ALA A 59 -4.62 -18.53 11.51
C ALA A 59 -3.60 -17.39 11.78
N LYS A 60 -2.31 -17.73 11.92
CA LYS A 60 -1.25 -16.74 12.14
C LYS A 60 -1.12 -15.74 10.99
N HIS A 61 -1.35 -16.19 9.76
CA HIS A 61 -1.30 -15.35 8.58
C HIS A 61 -2.47 -14.38 8.55
N LEU A 62 -3.69 -14.85 8.81
CA LEU A 62 -4.88 -14.01 8.85
C LEU A 62 -4.80 -12.93 9.94
N VAL A 63 -4.34 -13.29 11.14
CA VAL A 63 -4.14 -12.35 12.24
C VAL A 63 -3.08 -11.29 11.89
N TYR A 64 -2.00 -11.71 11.21
CA TYR A 64 -0.96 -10.80 10.73
C TYR A 64 -1.47 -9.85 9.63
N LEU A 65 -2.19 -10.37 8.64
CA LEU A 65 -2.77 -9.61 7.53
C LEU A 65 -3.74 -8.54 8.06
N LYS A 66 -4.65 -8.96 8.94
CA LYS A 66 -5.58 -8.05 9.62
C LYS A 66 -4.85 -6.93 10.37
N ASN A 67 -3.78 -7.27 11.07
CA ASN A 67 -2.98 -6.27 11.77
C ASN A 67 -2.28 -5.32 10.80
N MET A 68 -1.70 -5.87 9.72
CA MET A 68 -1.02 -5.09 8.70
C MET A 68 -1.97 -4.08 8.03
N LEU A 69 -3.19 -4.48 7.68
CA LEU A 69 -4.21 -3.59 7.11
C LEU A 69 -4.51 -2.39 8.01
N ARG A 70 -4.45 -2.59 9.34
CA ARG A 70 -4.68 -1.54 10.35
C ARG A 70 -3.46 -0.76 10.80
N THR A 71 -2.25 -1.16 10.41
CA THR A 71 -0.99 -0.49 10.83
C THR A 71 -0.15 0.05 9.68
N SER A 72 -0.27 -0.51 8.47
CA SER A 72 0.62 -0.20 7.35
C SER A 72 0.05 0.85 6.40
N GLY A 73 0.81 1.93 6.18
CA GLY A 73 0.43 3.05 5.30
C GLY A 73 -0.80 3.82 5.79
N PHE A 74 -1.52 4.44 4.86
CA PHE A 74 -2.71 5.24 5.17
C PHE A 74 -3.95 4.38 5.43
N VAL A 75 -4.80 4.86 6.33
CA VAL A 75 -6.16 4.32 6.51
C VAL A 75 -6.96 4.58 5.24
N THR A 76 -7.59 3.54 4.71
CA THR A 76 -8.65 3.66 3.69
C THR A 76 -9.87 2.88 4.16
N GLN A 77 -11.04 3.23 3.62
CA GLN A 77 -12.29 2.55 3.95
C GLN A 77 -12.22 1.05 3.59
N GLU A 78 -11.79 0.74 2.37
CA GLU A 78 -11.58 -0.63 1.88
C GLU A 78 -10.72 -1.48 2.82
N LYS A 79 -9.58 -0.95 3.30
CA LYS A 79 -8.71 -1.68 4.23
C LYS A 79 -9.39 -1.95 5.57
N THR A 80 -10.22 -1.03 6.01
CA THR A 80 -10.95 -1.15 7.27
C THR A 80 -12.00 -2.25 7.16
N GLU A 81 -12.79 -2.22 6.08
CA GLU A 81 -13.81 -3.23 5.77
C GLU A 81 -13.19 -4.63 5.63
N VAL A 82 -12.11 -4.77 4.87
CA VAL A 82 -11.41 -6.06 4.73
C VAL A 82 -10.82 -6.54 6.05
N ALA A 83 -10.25 -5.62 6.85
CA ALA A 83 -9.71 -5.99 8.16
C ALA A 83 -10.81 -6.46 9.13
N ASP A 84 -12.03 -5.94 8.98
CA ASP A 84 -13.20 -6.33 9.77
C ASP A 84 -13.74 -7.69 9.33
N MET A 85 -13.87 -7.93 8.02
CA MET A 85 -14.24 -9.25 7.48
C MET A 85 -13.28 -10.36 7.92
N ILE A 86 -11.96 -10.13 7.82
CA ILE A 86 -10.95 -11.09 8.28
C ILE A 86 -11.07 -11.29 9.80
N GLN A 87 -11.34 -10.23 10.56
CA GLN A 87 -11.52 -10.32 12.01
C GLN A 87 -12.74 -11.17 12.37
N ASP A 88 -13.88 -10.94 11.72
CA ASP A 88 -15.12 -11.67 11.99
C ASP A 88 -14.97 -13.15 11.65
N TYR A 89 -14.33 -13.46 10.51
CA TYR A 89 -13.96 -14.81 10.15
C TYR A 89 -13.05 -15.46 11.21
N CYS A 90 -12.03 -14.75 11.69
CA CYS A 90 -11.11 -15.27 12.69
C CYS A 90 -11.79 -15.50 14.04
N ILE A 91 -12.71 -14.63 14.46
CA ILE A 91 -13.46 -14.78 15.71
C ILE A 91 -14.35 -16.03 15.64
N ALA A 92 -15.04 -16.23 14.51
CA ALA A 92 -15.94 -17.37 14.33
C ALA A 92 -15.20 -18.72 14.25
N ASN A 93 -14.02 -18.75 13.60
CA ASN A 93 -13.36 -20.02 13.24
C ASN A 93 -12.10 -20.33 14.06
N ILE A 94 -11.52 -19.37 14.80
CA ILE A 94 -10.23 -19.54 15.48
C ILE A 94 -10.39 -19.29 16.99
N THR A 95 -10.46 -20.35 17.77
CA THR A 95 -10.68 -20.31 19.23
C THR A 95 -9.67 -19.47 20.01
N ARG A 96 -8.41 -19.40 19.54
CA ARG A 96 -7.33 -18.63 20.20
C ARG A 96 -7.04 -17.27 19.55
N TYR A 97 -7.94 -16.75 18.72
CA TYR A 97 -7.74 -15.50 17.99
C TYR A 97 -7.28 -14.34 18.90
N HIS A 98 -7.99 -14.09 20.00
CA HIS A 98 -7.67 -12.99 20.92
C HIS A 98 -6.27 -13.11 21.53
N GLN A 99 -5.83 -14.33 21.89
CA GLN A 99 -4.48 -14.57 22.41
C GLN A 99 -3.42 -14.27 21.34
N MET A 100 -3.68 -14.64 20.09
CA MET A 100 -2.77 -14.41 18.96
C MET A 100 -2.68 -12.91 18.62
N LYS A 101 -3.82 -12.21 18.61
CA LYS A 101 -3.90 -10.76 18.40
C LYS A 101 -3.12 -10.00 19.46
N ASN A 102 -3.28 -10.37 20.74
CA ASN A 102 -2.64 -9.67 21.85
C ASN A 102 -1.11 -9.85 21.90
N ARG A 103 -0.57 -10.86 21.23
CA ARG A 103 0.88 -11.06 21.08
C ARG A 103 1.51 -10.12 20.05
N LEU A 104 0.72 -9.46 19.21
CA LEU A 104 1.22 -8.48 18.25
C LEU A 104 1.53 -7.16 18.97
N LYS A 105 2.53 -6.44 18.45
CA LYS A 105 2.89 -5.10 18.97
C LYS A 105 1.66 -4.20 18.96
N LYS A 106 1.53 -3.34 19.99
CA LYS A 106 0.45 -2.36 20.07
C LYS A 106 0.40 -1.55 18.77
N VAL A 107 -0.80 -1.46 18.21
CA VAL A 107 -1.10 -0.76 16.97
C VAL A 107 -0.79 0.73 17.17
N THR A 108 0.20 1.24 16.44
CA THR A 108 0.33 2.68 16.22
C THR A 108 -0.80 3.08 15.28
N THR A 109 -1.57 4.11 15.65
CA THR A 109 -2.65 4.65 14.82
C THR A 109 -2.09 5.06 13.46
N GLN A 110 -2.68 4.53 12.39
CA GLN A 110 -2.31 4.89 11.02
C GLN A 110 -2.59 6.38 10.76
N PRO A 111 -1.74 7.05 9.98
CA PRO A 111 -2.07 8.37 9.46
C PRO A 111 -3.30 8.25 8.54
N VAL A 112 -4.25 9.15 8.72
CA VAL A 112 -5.40 9.30 7.81
C VAL A 112 -4.92 10.10 6.62
N ARG A 113 -5.17 9.62 5.39
CA ARG A 113 -4.87 10.41 4.20
C ARG A 113 -5.77 11.65 4.26
N PRO A 114 -5.23 12.88 4.15
CA PRO A 114 -6.09 14.05 4.05
C PRO A 114 -7.05 13.81 2.88
N SER A 115 -8.34 13.96 3.15
CA SER A 115 -9.38 13.86 2.11
C SER A 115 -9.01 14.88 1.05
N GLY A 116 -8.54 14.40 -0.10
CA GLY A 116 -8.26 15.21 -1.27
C GLY A 116 -9.58 15.69 -1.88
N ILE A 117 -10.30 16.53 -1.16
CA ILE A 117 -11.15 17.52 -1.76
C ILE A 117 -10.26 18.76 -1.82
N THR A 118 -9.31 18.78 -2.76
CA THR A 118 -9.01 20.07 -3.36
C THR A 118 -10.31 20.43 -4.05
N SER A 119 -11.16 21.24 -3.43
CA SER A 119 -12.16 21.96 -4.21
C SER A 119 -11.42 22.66 -5.35
N GLU A 120 -12.07 22.92 -6.48
CA GLU A 120 -11.41 23.64 -7.58
C GLU A 120 -10.77 24.97 -7.11
N SER A 121 -11.27 25.54 -6.02
CA SER A 121 -10.71 26.72 -5.34
C SER A 121 -9.37 26.51 -4.62
N ASP A 122 -8.99 25.28 -4.29
CA ASP A 122 -7.70 24.94 -3.65
C ASP A 122 -6.62 24.56 -4.68
N ARG A 123 -7.00 24.40 -5.95
CA ARG A 123 -6.03 24.39 -7.05
C ARG A 123 -5.59 25.83 -7.23
N VAL A 124 -4.48 26.22 -6.60
CA VAL A 124 -3.77 27.43 -7.00
C VAL A 124 -3.22 27.17 -8.40
N LEU A 125 -4.07 27.38 -9.39
CA LEU A 125 -3.71 27.47 -10.78
C LEU A 125 -3.10 28.86 -10.94
N ASP A 126 -1.78 28.89 -11.10
CA ASP A 126 -1.07 30.12 -11.42
C ASP A 126 -1.61 30.61 -12.78
N LYS A 127 -2.37 31.70 -12.76
CA LYS A 127 -3.06 32.21 -13.95
C LYS A 127 -2.07 32.51 -15.07
N ASP A 128 -0.91 33.04 -14.70
CA ASP A 128 0.17 33.38 -15.61
C ASP A 128 0.72 32.11 -16.30
N LEU A 129 0.70 30.95 -15.63
CA LEU A 129 1.14 29.67 -16.19
C LEU A 129 0.09 29.05 -17.13
N LEU A 130 -1.20 29.25 -16.85
CA LEU A 130 -2.29 28.82 -17.73
C LEU A 130 -2.34 29.66 -19.01
N GLU A 131 -2.19 30.98 -18.88
CA GLU A 131 -2.15 31.91 -20.01
C GLU A 131 -0.93 31.62 -20.90
N ALA A 132 0.25 31.34 -20.32
CA ALA A 132 1.44 30.96 -21.08
C ALA A 132 1.31 29.63 -21.83
N LEU A 133 0.48 28.69 -21.34
CA LEU A 133 0.22 27.42 -22.03
C LEU A 133 -0.83 27.58 -23.14
N GLU A 134 -1.83 28.46 -22.96
CA GLU A 134 -2.79 28.79 -24.03
C GLU A 134 -2.15 29.61 -25.16
N GLU A 135 -1.20 30.50 -24.85
CA GLU A 135 -0.47 31.27 -25.86
C GLU A 135 0.59 30.44 -26.62
N GLY A 136 1.06 29.34 -26.02
CA GLY A 136 2.10 28.47 -26.59
C GLY A 136 1.63 27.57 -27.74
N ASP A 137 0.32 27.33 -27.88
CA ASP A 137 -0.27 26.44 -28.89
C ASP A 137 -0.74 27.18 -30.17
N MET A 138 -0.40 28.46 -30.36
CA MET A 138 -0.75 29.25 -31.56
C MET A 138 0.43 29.68 -32.44
N MET A 139 1.55 28.95 -32.39
CA MET A 139 2.65 29.11 -33.35
C MET A 139 2.95 27.80 -34.07
N ASP A 140 1.92 27.19 -34.64
CA ASP A 140 2.10 26.24 -35.74
C ASP A 140 2.17 27.03 -37.06
N GLU A 141 3.37 26.97 -37.62
CA GLU A 141 3.79 27.13 -39.01
C GLU A 141 2.67 27.35 -40.04
N ASP A 142 2.66 28.53 -40.68
CA ASP A 142 2.46 28.69 -42.12
C ASP A 142 2.67 30.16 -42.56
N ASN A 143 3.93 30.52 -42.87
CA ASN A 143 4.37 31.29 -44.07
C ASN A 143 5.86 31.64 -44.02
#